data_AF-A0A564YS36-F1
#
_entry.id   AF-A0A564YS36-F1
#
_cell.length_a   1.000
_cell.length_b   1.000
_cell.length_c   1.000
_cell.angle_alpha   90.00
_cell.angle_beta   90.00
_cell.angle_gamma   90.00
#
_symmetry.space_group_name_H-M   'P 1'
#
loop_
_entity.id
_entity.type
_entity.pdbx_description
1 polymer ?
#
loop_
_entity_poly.entity_id
_entity_poly.type
_entity_poly.pdbx_seq_one_letter_code
_entity_poly.pdbx_strand_id
1 'polypeptide(L)'
;MINHGGEEEDWGSRNFFSIVTEKFFPDTHKATTTMKKINAASLNLPSNPSEAATIIKNEGLDTGMPRLGQYSRLRVNIKESIELKNTVDRLIKHGKWALLIGTSSWKEQFVDAITVNAESEDTDKSGDGDDLEAIGEGEVKMPACKDYVMHFLTVFWKVLFAFVPPTDYAGGWVCFFVSIVMIGFMTAIIGDLASAFGCTIGLTDAVTSTTFVALGTSLPDTFASKVAAINDKYADSSIVNVTGSNAVNVFLGIGVAWTIATIVHWVRGTTFFVPAGSLGFSVTIFCIFAVIAIVLLILRRKPAMGGGELGGLKIGIKWALSIFFFTLWMTYVLLTSLENYCHIVGF
;
A
#
# COMPACT_ATOMS: atom_id res chain seq x y z
N MET A 1 -47.43 -37.79 15.16
CA MET A 1 -46.19 -37.64 15.95
C MET A 1 -45.53 -36.36 15.51
N ILE A 2 -45.53 -35.39 16.40
CA ILE A 2 -44.84 -34.10 16.27
C ILE A 2 -43.35 -34.39 16.44
N ASN A 3 -42.50 -33.89 15.54
CA ASN A 3 -41.07 -33.84 15.81
C ASN A 3 -40.58 -32.40 15.60
N HIS A 4 -40.23 -31.76 16.72
CA HIS A 4 -39.54 -30.48 16.78
C HIS A 4 -38.08 -30.71 16.39
N GLY A 5 -37.59 -29.98 15.40
CA GLY A 5 -36.17 -29.78 15.15
C GLY A 5 -35.93 -28.29 15.00
N GLY A 6 -35.72 -27.59 16.12
CA GLY A 6 -35.23 -26.22 16.11
C GLY A 6 -33.76 -26.22 15.72
N GLU A 7 -33.42 -25.56 14.62
CA GLU A 7 -32.04 -25.19 14.33
C GLU A 7 -31.68 -24.02 15.25
N GLU A 8 -30.76 -24.25 16.18
CA GLU A 8 -30.07 -23.18 16.91
C GLU A 8 -29.27 -22.33 15.92
N GLU A 9 -29.61 -21.05 15.82
CA GLU A 9 -28.83 -20.08 15.05
C GLU A 9 -27.51 -19.77 15.77
N ASP A 10 -26.40 -20.23 15.18
CA ASP A 10 -25.05 -19.88 15.62
C ASP A 10 -24.71 -18.43 15.17
N TRP A 11 -24.85 -17.49 16.10
CA TRP A 11 -24.59 -16.05 15.88
C TRP A 11 -23.09 -15.68 15.87
N GLY A 12 -22.17 -16.66 16.00
CA GLY A 12 -20.74 -16.42 16.23
C GLY A 12 -19.84 -16.19 15.01
N SER A 13 -20.31 -16.35 13.76
CA SER A 13 -19.41 -16.35 12.58
C SER A 13 -19.94 -15.62 11.35
N ARG A 14 -20.64 -14.49 11.51
CA ARG A 14 -21.04 -13.67 10.36
C ARG A 14 -20.13 -12.45 10.21
N ASN A 15 -19.29 -12.48 9.18
CA ASN A 15 -18.47 -11.34 8.79
C ASN A 15 -19.35 -10.17 8.30
N PHE A 16 -18.94 -8.95 8.63
CA PHE A 16 -19.63 -7.67 8.34
C PHE A 16 -20.27 -7.59 6.95
N PHE A 17 -19.56 -8.04 5.92
CA PHE A 17 -20.04 -7.98 4.54
C PHE A 17 -21.28 -8.84 4.28
N SER A 18 -21.41 -9.99 4.93
CA SER A 18 -22.57 -10.88 4.79
C SER A 18 -23.86 -10.23 5.28
N ILE A 19 -23.79 -9.48 6.37
CA ILE A 19 -24.96 -8.82 6.98
C ILE A 19 -25.42 -7.64 6.11
N VAL A 20 -24.48 -6.92 5.51
CA VAL A 20 -24.77 -5.77 4.64
C VAL A 20 -25.42 -6.22 3.34
N THR A 21 -24.93 -7.29 2.71
CA THR A 21 -25.47 -7.75 1.42
C THR A 21 -26.92 -8.23 1.52
N GLU A 22 -27.27 -8.91 2.61
CA GLU A 22 -28.61 -9.46 2.82
C GLU A 22 -29.66 -8.35 3.08
N LYS A 23 -29.26 -7.26 3.73
CA LYS A 23 -30.13 -6.12 4.06
C LYS A 23 -30.47 -5.26 2.84
N PHE A 24 -29.61 -5.24 1.83
CA PHE A 24 -29.78 -4.40 0.64
C PHE A 24 -30.51 -5.11 -0.53
N PHE A 25 -30.61 -6.44 -0.56
CA PHE A 25 -31.17 -7.17 -1.72
C PHE A 25 -32.12 -8.34 -1.34
N PRO A 26 -33.33 -8.06 -0.83
CA PRO A 26 -34.24 -9.08 -0.28
C PRO A 26 -34.99 -9.94 -1.32
N ASP A 27 -35.08 -9.54 -2.59
CA ASP A 27 -36.06 -10.11 -3.55
C ASP A 27 -35.55 -11.22 -4.48
N THR A 28 -34.37 -11.80 -4.25
CA THR A 28 -33.75 -12.77 -5.20
C THR A 28 -34.35 -14.18 -5.20
N HIS A 29 -35.41 -14.47 -4.44
CA HIS A 29 -35.89 -15.84 -4.21
C HIS A 29 -36.96 -16.38 -5.17
N LYS A 30 -37.48 -15.61 -6.14
CA LYS A 30 -38.60 -16.05 -7.00
C LYS A 30 -38.26 -16.08 -8.50
N ALA A 31 -37.56 -17.10 -8.98
CA ALA A 31 -37.59 -17.49 -10.40
C ALA A 31 -37.22 -18.96 -10.61
N THR A 32 -38.10 -19.69 -11.31
CA THR A 32 -37.96 -21.11 -11.69
C THR A 32 -36.81 -21.30 -12.68
N THR A 33 -35.98 -22.33 -12.44
CA THR A 33 -34.65 -22.52 -13.07
C THR A 33 -34.67 -23.47 -14.27
N THR A 34 -34.03 -23.08 -15.38
CA THR A 34 -33.57 -24.00 -16.44
C THR A 34 -32.04 -24.13 -16.32
N MET A 35 -31.51 -25.34 -16.12
CA MET A 35 -30.08 -25.58 -15.92
C MET A 35 -29.35 -25.89 -17.24
N LYS A 36 -28.22 -25.21 -17.49
CA LYS A 36 -27.23 -25.63 -18.49
C LYS A 36 -25.86 -25.75 -17.82
N LYS A 37 -25.22 -26.92 -18.00
CA LYS A 37 -23.92 -27.26 -17.43
C LYS A 37 -22.83 -26.77 -18.40
N ILE A 38 -22.09 -25.73 -18.06
CA ILE A 38 -20.91 -25.31 -18.84
C ILE A 38 -19.68 -25.93 -18.17
N ASN A 39 -18.94 -26.75 -18.91
CA ASN A 39 -17.73 -27.40 -18.42
C ASN A 39 -16.53 -26.66 -19.03
N ALA A 40 -15.71 -25.99 -18.23
CA ALA A 40 -14.58 -25.21 -18.74
C ALA A 40 -13.59 -26.04 -19.56
N ALA A 41 -13.54 -27.36 -19.33
CA ALA A 41 -12.74 -28.30 -20.10
C ALA A 41 -13.22 -28.53 -21.55
N SER A 42 -14.40 -28.05 -21.94
CA SER A 42 -14.87 -28.17 -23.33
C SER A 42 -14.53 -26.96 -24.21
N LEU A 43 -13.91 -25.90 -23.66
CA LEU A 43 -13.36 -24.81 -24.45
C LEU A 43 -11.93 -25.17 -24.88
N ASN A 44 -11.79 -25.77 -26.06
CA ASN A 44 -10.49 -25.91 -26.73
C ASN A 44 -10.02 -24.51 -27.16
N LEU A 45 -9.34 -23.80 -26.26
CA LEU A 45 -8.71 -22.52 -26.58
C LEU A 45 -7.44 -22.79 -27.41
N PRO A 46 -7.32 -22.21 -28.62
CA PRO A 46 -6.15 -22.37 -29.46
C PRO A 46 -4.92 -21.72 -28.80
N SER A 47 -3.72 -22.24 -29.08
CA SER A 47 -2.45 -21.75 -28.55
C SER A 47 -2.05 -20.34 -29.03
N ASN A 48 -2.78 -19.79 -30.00
CA ASN A 48 -2.59 -18.42 -30.49
C ASN A 48 -3.39 -17.40 -29.65
N PRO A 49 -2.73 -16.46 -28.94
CA PRO A 49 -3.37 -15.55 -27.99
C PRO A 49 -4.47 -14.65 -28.59
N SER A 50 -4.33 -14.25 -29.86
CA SER A 50 -5.29 -13.35 -30.53
C SER A 50 -6.62 -14.05 -30.83
N GLU A 51 -6.55 -15.34 -31.16
CA GLU A 51 -7.70 -16.15 -31.52
C GLU A 51 -8.48 -16.60 -30.26
N ALA A 52 -7.74 -16.93 -29.18
CA ALA A 52 -8.31 -17.17 -27.85
C ALA A 52 -9.06 -15.94 -27.30
N ALA A 53 -8.48 -14.74 -27.42
CA ALA A 53 -9.14 -13.49 -26.99
C ALA A 53 -10.44 -13.21 -27.76
N THR A 54 -10.52 -13.62 -29.04
CA THR A 54 -11.72 -13.45 -29.86
C THR A 54 -12.84 -14.39 -29.43
N ILE A 55 -12.50 -15.63 -29.05
CA ILE A 55 -13.45 -16.62 -28.52
C ILE A 55 -13.98 -16.18 -27.15
N ILE A 56 -13.10 -15.70 -26.27
CA ILE A 56 -13.46 -15.18 -24.93
C ILE A 56 -14.40 -13.96 -25.05
N LYS A 57 -14.17 -13.09 -26.05
CA LYS A 57 -15.03 -11.94 -26.34
C LYS A 57 -16.39 -12.33 -26.91
N ASN A 58 -16.45 -13.36 -27.76
CA ASN A 58 -17.70 -13.87 -28.34
C ASN A 58 -18.55 -14.68 -27.34
N GLU A 59 -17.91 -15.40 -26.42
CA GLU A 59 -18.55 -16.13 -25.31
C GLU A 59 -18.91 -15.19 -24.13
N GLY A 60 -18.57 -13.90 -24.22
CA GLY A 60 -18.98 -12.87 -23.25
C GLY A 60 -18.25 -12.93 -21.90
N LEU A 61 -17.06 -13.53 -21.85
CA LEU A 61 -16.27 -13.74 -20.63
C LEU A 61 -15.37 -12.55 -20.26
N ASP A 62 -15.09 -11.66 -21.20
CA ASP A 62 -14.35 -10.42 -20.95
C ASP A 62 -15.26 -9.21 -21.05
N THR A 63 -15.64 -8.61 -19.92
CA THR A 63 -15.75 -7.15 -19.73
C THR A 63 -16.11 -6.86 -18.27
N GLY A 64 -15.21 -6.19 -17.55
CA GLY A 64 -15.39 -5.69 -16.19
C GLY A 64 -16.42 -4.56 -16.06
N MET A 65 -17.65 -4.76 -16.56
CA MET A 65 -18.79 -3.89 -16.32
C MET A 65 -19.87 -4.69 -15.55
N PRO A 66 -20.47 -4.12 -14.49
CA PRO A 66 -21.57 -4.78 -13.81
C PRO A 66 -22.78 -4.86 -14.75
N ARG A 67 -23.17 -6.09 -15.12
CA ARG A 67 -24.40 -6.39 -15.85
C ARG A 67 -25.30 -7.27 -14.97
N LEU A 68 -26.62 -7.12 -15.08
CA LEU A 68 -27.53 -8.14 -14.59
C LEU A 68 -27.27 -9.41 -15.40
N GLY A 69 -26.55 -10.37 -14.82
CA GLY A 69 -26.33 -11.66 -15.44
C GLY A 69 -27.67 -12.36 -15.68
N GLN A 70 -27.79 -13.10 -16.79
CA GLN A 70 -28.99 -13.89 -17.11
C GLN A 70 -29.30 -14.99 -16.09
N TYR A 71 -28.39 -15.24 -15.14
CA TYR A 71 -28.48 -16.29 -14.14
C TYR A 71 -28.62 -15.65 -12.75
N SER A 72 -29.78 -15.81 -12.12
CA SER A 72 -30.08 -15.27 -10.79
C SER A 72 -29.53 -16.11 -9.64
N ARG A 73 -29.07 -17.34 -9.92
CA ARG A 73 -28.45 -18.25 -8.95
C ARG A 73 -27.27 -18.97 -9.56
N LEU A 74 -26.11 -18.81 -8.92
CA LEU A 74 -24.88 -19.53 -9.23
C LEU A 74 -24.70 -20.66 -8.20
N ARG A 75 -24.53 -21.90 -8.66
CA ARG A 75 -24.08 -23.00 -7.79
C ARG A 75 -22.57 -23.13 -7.92
N VAL A 76 -21.84 -22.60 -6.94
CA VAL A 76 -20.40 -22.80 -6.82
C VAL A 76 -20.15 -24.16 -6.18
N ASN A 77 -19.64 -25.10 -6.95
CA ASN A 77 -19.14 -26.36 -6.39
C ASN A 77 -17.68 -26.15 -6.01
N ILE A 78 -17.44 -25.82 -4.74
CA ILE A 78 -16.09 -25.75 -4.18
C ILE A 78 -15.62 -27.19 -4.00
N LYS A 79 -14.74 -27.65 -4.89
CA LYS A 79 -13.98 -28.87 -4.65
C LYS A 79 -12.73 -28.49 -3.87
N GLU A 80 -12.48 -29.19 -2.77
CA GLU A 80 -11.22 -29.09 -2.05
C GLU A 80 -10.07 -29.40 -3.01
N SER A 81 -9.23 -28.41 -3.30
CA SER A 81 -8.02 -28.64 -4.08
C SER A 81 -7.01 -29.33 -3.17
N ILE A 82 -6.71 -30.59 -3.47
CA ILE A 82 -5.68 -31.38 -2.77
C ILE A 82 -4.32 -30.68 -2.91
N GLU A 83 -4.09 -29.98 -4.02
CA GLU A 83 -2.88 -29.20 -4.26
C GLU A 83 -2.81 -27.98 -3.33
N LEU A 84 -3.89 -27.18 -3.24
CA LEU A 84 -3.95 -26.05 -2.30
C LEU A 84 -3.84 -26.54 -0.86
N LYS A 85 -4.51 -27.64 -0.51
CA LYS A 85 -4.44 -28.25 0.82
C LYS A 85 -3.02 -28.70 1.15
N ASN A 86 -2.32 -29.33 0.21
CA ASN A 86 -0.94 -29.73 0.41
C ASN A 86 -0.01 -28.51 0.54
N THR A 87 -0.25 -27.43 -0.20
CA THR A 87 0.51 -26.18 -0.07
C THR A 87 0.23 -25.51 1.27
N VAL A 88 -1.04 -25.46 1.70
CA VAL A 88 -1.45 -24.98 3.01
C VAL A 88 -0.80 -25.85 4.09
N ASP A 89 -0.99 -27.16 4.10
CA ASP A 89 -0.40 -28.08 5.09
C ASP A 89 1.15 -28.00 5.13
N ARG A 90 1.81 -27.71 4.00
CA ARG A 90 3.26 -27.44 3.97
C ARG A 90 3.62 -26.09 4.59
N LEU A 91 2.86 -25.02 4.33
CA LEU A 91 3.00 -23.73 5.00
C LEU A 91 2.78 -23.86 6.52
N ILE A 92 1.81 -24.69 6.91
CA ILE A 92 1.50 -24.99 8.31
C ILE A 92 2.69 -25.69 8.99
N LYS A 93 3.23 -26.72 8.34
CA LYS A 93 4.36 -27.51 8.88
C LYS A 93 5.67 -26.74 9.00
N HIS A 94 5.91 -25.74 8.15
CA HIS A 94 7.15 -24.97 8.17
C HIS A 94 7.11 -23.76 9.13
N GLY A 95 6.05 -23.61 9.95
CA GLY A 95 5.97 -22.54 10.95
C GLY A 95 5.86 -21.13 10.36
N LYS A 96 5.69 -21.00 9.04
CA LYS A 96 5.54 -19.72 8.34
C LYS A 96 4.10 -19.19 8.37
N TRP A 97 3.29 -19.62 9.34
CA TRP A 97 1.97 -19.03 9.61
C TRP A 97 2.04 -17.53 9.89
N ALA A 98 3.13 -17.07 10.51
CA ALA A 98 3.39 -15.66 10.81
C ALA A 98 3.43 -14.75 9.56
N LEU A 99 3.71 -15.32 8.37
CA LEU A 99 3.72 -14.58 7.11
C LEU A 99 2.30 -14.33 6.57
N LEU A 100 1.34 -15.20 6.90
CA LEU A 100 -0.04 -15.15 6.39
C LEU A 100 -1.02 -14.53 7.39
N ILE A 101 -0.79 -14.76 8.68
CA ILE A 101 -1.55 -14.24 9.80
C ILE A 101 -0.49 -13.58 10.69
N GLY A 102 -0.62 -12.28 10.95
CA GLY A 102 0.34 -11.56 11.79
C GLY A 102 0.62 -12.30 13.10
N THR A 103 1.76 -12.01 13.72
CA THR A 103 2.16 -12.62 15.00
C THR A 103 0.99 -12.67 15.99
N SER A 104 0.73 -13.86 16.54
CA SER A 104 -0.44 -14.12 17.40
C SER A 104 -0.18 -13.77 18.86
N SER A 105 1.09 -13.67 19.25
CA SER A 105 1.51 -13.39 20.62
C SER A 105 2.70 -12.41 20.68
N TRP A 106 2.80 -11.67 21.79
CA TRP A 106 3.96 -10.81 22.04
C TRP A 106 5.28 -11.59 22.08
N LYS A 107 5.28 -12.82 22.61
CA LYS A 107 6.47 -13.66 22.59
C LYS A 107 7.00 -13.84 21.18
N GLU A 108 6.13 -14.13 20.22
CA GLU A 108 6.50 -14.28 18.81
C GLU A 108 7.03 -12.97 18.23
N GLN A 109 6.37 -11.83 18.49
CA GLN A 109 6.84 -10.52 18.03
C GLN A 109 8.22 -10.15 18.54
N PHE A 110 8.47 -10.34 19.84
CA PHE A 110 9.75 -10.02 20.44
C PHE A 110 10.85 -10.97 19.97
N VAL A 111 10.54 -12.27 19.82
CA VAL A 111 11.49 -13.23 19.25
C VAL A 111 11.81 -12.84 17.81
N ASP A 112 10.80 -12.58 16.97
CA ASP A 112 11.00 -12.18 15.58
C ASP A 112 11.79 -10.87 15.45
N ALA A 113 11.53 -9.91 16.34
CA ALA A 113 12.22 -8.62 16.36
C ALA A 113 13.73 -8.74 16.66
N ILE A 114 14.14 -9.70 17.48
CA ILE A 114 15.55 -9.92 17.87
C ILE A 114 16.26 -11.00 17.05
N THR A 115 15.52 -11.78 16.25
CA THR A 115 16.10 -12.81 15.39
C THR A 115 16.39 -12.27 13.99
N VAL A 116 17.50 -12.74 13.41
CA VAL A 116 17.83 -12.48 12.00
C VAL A 116 17.19 -13.58 11.16
N ASN A 117 16.08 -13.27 10.50
CA ASN A 117 15.55 -14.11 9.45
C ASN A 117 16.26 -13.78 8.14
N ALA A 118 16.59 -14.80 7.33
CA ALA A 118 17.07 -14.56 5.98
C ALA A 118 15.92 -13.95 5.16
N GLU A 119 15.99 -12.65 4.91
CA GLU A 119 15.12 -12.00 3.94
C GLU A 119 15.52 -12.52 2.56
N SER A 120 14.67 -13.35 1.96
CA SER A 120 14.71 -13.57 0.51
C SER A 120 14.58 -12.20 -0.14
N GLU A 121 15.61 -11.79 -0.87
CA GLU A 121 15.75 -10.47 -1.48
C GLU A 121 14.74 -10.19 -2.62
N ASP A 122 13.65 -10.94 -2.67
CA ASP A 122 12.67 -10.97 -3.76
C ASP A 122 11.25 -10.63 -3.31
N THR A 123 11.02 -10.09 -2.10
CA THR A 123 9.70 -9.45 -1.79
C THR A 123 9.42 -8.19 -2.61
N ASP A 124 10.36 -7.79 -3.48
CA ASP A 124 10.34 -6.53 -4.23
C ASP A 124 10.55 -6.71 -5.74
N LYS A 125 10.68 -7.96 -6.21
CA LYS A 125 10.56 -8.33 -7.62
C LYS A 125 9.28 -9.15 -7.77
N SER A 126 8.41 -8.66 -8.65
CA SER A 126 7.33 -9.39 -9.35
C SER A 126 7.12 -10.83 -8.89
N GLY A 127 5.91 -11.13 -8.41
CA GLY A 127 5.40 -12.48 -8.18
C GLY A 127 5.44 -13.34 -9.45
N ASP A 128 6.66 -13.76 -9.81
CA ASP A 128 6.93 -14.83 -10.72
C ASP A 128 6.95 -16.13 -9.89
N GLY A 129 6.45 -17.20 -10.48
CA GLY A 129 6.22 -18.48 -9.82
C GLY A 129 7.48 -19.17 -9.28
N ASP A 130 8.67 -18.58 -9.48
CA ASP A 130 9.97 -19.09 -9.05
C ASP A 130 10.13 -19.13 -7.52
N ASP A 131 9.53 -18.17 -6.80
CA ASP A 131 9.58 -18.19 -5.33
C ASP A 131 8.78 -19.37 -4.76
N LEU A 132 7.70 -19.77 -5.44
CA LEU A 132 6.85 -20.88 -5.02
C LEU A 132 7.51 -22.24 -5.29
N GLU A 133 8.31 -22.35 -6.36
CA GLU A 133 9.11 -23.55 -6.66
C GLU A 133 10.34 -23.68 -5.75
N ALA A 134 11.03 -22.57 -5.41
CA ALA A 134 12.15 -22.59 -4.46
C ALA A 134 11.72 -22.93 -3.02
N ILE A 135 10.47 -22.60 -2.65
CA ILE A 135 9.85 -23.01 -1.37
C ILE A 135 9.55 -24.53 -1.34
N GLY A 136 9.50 -25.19 -2.51
CA GLY A 136 9.30 -26.63 -2.64
C GLY A 136 10.48 -27.49 -2.15
N GLU A 137 11.70 -26.93 -2.11
CA GLU A 137 12.92 -27.69 -1.79
C GLU A 137 13.43 -27.53 -0.34
N GLY A 138 12.78 -26.71 0.49
CA GLY A 138 13.14 -26.62 1.91
C GLY A 138 14.53 -26.04 2.17
N GLU A 139 15.11 -25.31 1.22
CA GLU A 139 16.37 -24.60 1.45
C GLU A 139 16.14 -23.43 2.41
N VAL A 140 16.46 -23.65 3.69
CA VAL A 140 16.66 -22.56 4.65
C VAL A 140 17.92 -21.82 4.23
N LYS A 141 17.76 -20.81 3.37
CA LYS A 141 18.86 -19.94 2.97
C LYS A 141 19.42 -19.27 4.23
N MET A 142 20.72 -19.46 4.49
CA MET A 142 21.38 -18.81 5.62
C MET A 142 21.39 -17.29 5.39
N PRO A 143 21.21 -16.46 6.43
CA PRO A 143 21.19 -15.01 6.26
C PRO A 143 22.52 -14.52 5.69
N ALA A 144 22.45 -13.68 4.66
CA ALA A 144 23.61 -13.05 4.08
C ALA A 144 24.15 -11.94 5.01
N CYS A 145 25.40 -11.51 4.81
CA CYS A 145 26.00 -10.42 5.59
C CYS A 145 25.13 -9.15 5.60
N LYS A 146 24.47 -8.85 4.47
CA LYS A 146 23.54 -7.73 4.33
C LYS A 146 22.33 -7.83 5.28
N ASP A 147 21.85 -9.04 5.57
CA ASP A 147 20.68 -9.28 6.42
C ASP A 147 21.04 -9.01 7.87
N TYR A 148 22.25 -9.38 8.29
CA TYR A 148 22.79 -9.03 9.61
C TYR A 148 22.99 -7.53 9.77
N VAL A 149 23.51 -6.84 8.74
CA VAL A 149 23.67 -5.38 8.76
C VAL A 149 22.30 -4.70 8.84
N MET A 150 21.35 -5.12 8.01
CA MET A 150 20.00 -4.56 8.01
C MET A 150 19.28 -4.84 9.33
N HIS A 151 19.44 -6.03 9.89
CA HIS A 151 18.92 -6.35 11.21
C HIS A 151 19.54 -5.46 12.28
N PHE A 152 20.86 -5.28 12.30
CA PHE A 152 21.52 -4.39 13.26
C PHE A 152 21.01 -2.93 13.18
N LEU A 153 20.78 -2.42 11.98
CA LEU A 153 20.25 -1.07 11.79
C LEU A 153 18.77 -0.93 12.19
N THR A 154 17.98 -2.00 12.05
CA THR A 154 16.53 -1.96 12.26
C THR A 154 16.06 -2.56 13.58
N VAL A 155 16.91 -3.31 14.31
CA VAL A 155 16.53 -4.04 15.53
C VAL A 155 15.96 -3.10 16.60
N PHE A 156 16.52 -1.90 16.73
CA PHE A 156 15.99 -0.88 17.64
C PHE A 156 14.52 -0.57 17.33
N TRP A 157 14.21 -0.34 16.05
CA TRP A 157 12.85 -0.06 15.58
C TRP A 157 11.95 -1.30 15.67
N LYS A 158 12.45 -2.50 15.33
CA LYS A 158 11.69 -3.76 15.44
C LYS A 158 11.28 -4.05 16.87
N VAL A 159 12.20 -3.89 17.83
CA VAL A 159 11.91 -4.07 19.26
C VAL A 159 10.95 -3.01 19.77
N LEU A 160 11.12 -1.76 19.34
CA LEU A 160 10.20 -0.68 19.68
C LEU A 160 8.78 -1.00 19.20
N PHE A 161 8.59 -1.41 17.95
CA PHE A 161 7.26 -1.75 17.42
C PHE A 161 6.72 -3.10 17.91
N ALA A 162 7.54 -3.99 18.48
CA ALA A 162 7.07 -5.22 19.13
C ALA A 162 6.25 -4.95 20.43
N PHE A 163 6.26 -3.73 20.95
CA PHE A 163 5.35 -3.32 22.03
C PHE A 163 3.92 -3.07 21.55
N VAL A 164 3.69 -2.99 20.23
CA VAL A 164 2.33 -2.91 19.68
C VAL A 164 1.62 -4.24 19.96
N PRO A 165 0.37 -4.21 20.46
CA PRO A 165 -0.41 -5.41 20.74
C PRO A 165 -0.51 -6.34 19.51
N PRO A 166 -0.58 -7.66 19.69
CA PRO A 166 -0.78 -8.60 18.60
C PRO A 166 -2.11 -8.36 17.87
N THR A 167 -2.15 -8.68 16.58
CA THR A 167 -3.31 -8.48 15.71
C THR A 167 -4.53 -9.30 16.11
N ASP A 168 -4.33 -10.37 16.89
CA ASP A 168 -5.42 -11.24 17.34
C ASP A 168 -6.24 -10.63 18.47
N TYR A 169 -5.73 -9.60 19.14
CA TYR A 169 -6.40 -8.99 20.28
C TYR A 169 -7.59 -8.16 19.82
N ALA A 170 -8.78 -8.52 20.31
CA ALA A 170 -10.05 -7.87 20.00
C ALA A 170 -10.28 -7.69 18.48
N GLY A 171 -9.94 -8.70 17.68
CA GLY A 171 -10.12 -8.66 16.22
C GLY A 171 -9.27 -7.58 15.52
N GLY A 172 -8.12 -7.22 16.11
CA GLY A 172 -7.16 -6.27 15.52
C GLY A 172 -7.37 -4.81 15.91
N TRP A 173 -8.48 -4.45 16.56
CA TRP A 173 -8.76 -3.06 16.94
C TRP A 173 -7.73 -2.50 17.92
N VAL A 174 -7.28 -3.31 18.87
CA VAL A 174 -6.31 -2.87 19.88
C VAL A 174 -4.94 -2.61 19.22
N CYS A 175 -4.51 -3.50 18.33
CA CYS A 175 -3.31 -3.30 17.51
C CYS A 175 -3.40 -2.01 16.68
N PHE A 176 -4.54 -1.77 16.03
CA PHE A 176 -4.75 -0.61 15.17
C PHE A 176 -4.66 0.73 15.92
N PHE A 177 -5.37 0.89 17.04
CA PHE A 177 -5.34 2.16 17.78
C PHE A 177 -3.99 2.39 18.46
N VAL A 178 -3.40 1.35 19.05
CA VAL A 178 -2.11 1.49 19.73
C VAL A 178 -1.00 1.79 18.73
N SER A 179 -1.00 1.18 17.55
CA SER A 179 -0.02 1.48 16.51
C SER A 179 -0.14 2.93 16.01
N ILE A 180 -1.35 3.44 15.82
CA ILE A 180 -1.57 4.86 15.44
C ILE A 180 -1.01 5.81 16.50
N VAL A 181 -1.30 5.55 17.78
CA VAL A 181 -0.78 6.38 18.89
C VAL A 181 0.75 6.32 18.94
N MET A 182 1.31 5.14 18.77
CA MET A 182 2.76 4.93 18.82
C MET A 182 3.49 5.60 17.65
N ILE A 183 2.97 5.47 16.43
CA ILE A 183 3.50 6.13 15.24
C ILE A 183 3.38 7.65 15.41
N GLY A 184 2.24 8.16 15.90
CA GLY A 184 2.05 9.58 16.17
C GLY A 184 3.05 10.14 17.19
N PHE A 185 3.24 9.45 18.32
CA PHE A 185 4.21 9.82 19.34
C PHE A 185 5.65 9.79 18.80
N MET A 186 6.02 8.74 18.07
CA MET A 186 7.37 8.63 17.51
C MET A 186 7.62 9.69 16.43
N THR A 187 6.62 10.01 15.62
CA THR A 187 6.72 11.07 14.60
C THR A 187 6.93 12.44 15.25
N ALA A 188 6.29 12.72 16.39
CA ALA A 188 6.51 13.95 17.15
C ALA A 188 7.97 14.05 17.66
N ILE A 189 8.50 12.97 18.25
CA ILE A 189 9.90 12.92 18.70
C ILE A 189 10.87 13.12 17.53
N ILE A 190 10.66 12.42 16.42
CA ILE A 190 11.53 12.53 15.24
C ILE A 190 11.48 13.95 14.68
N GLY A 191 10.31 14.60 14.68
CA GLY A 191 10.15 15.99 14.29
C GLY A 191 10.99 16.94 15.15
N ASP A 192 10.88 16.83 16.47
CA ASP A 192 11.65 17.66 17.41
C ASP A 192 13.16 17.43 17.28
N LEU A 193 13.59 16.16 17.11
CA LEU A 193 14.99 15.81 16.89
C LEU A 193 15.51 16.36 15.55
N ALA A 194 14.70 16.29 14.48
CA ALA A 194 15.05 16.85 13.19
C ALA A 194 15.23 18.37 13.26
N SER A 195 14.33 19.08 13.94
CA SER A 195 14.46 20.52 14.18
C SER A 195 15.70 20.86 15.01
N ALA A 196 15.95 20.15 16.11
CA ALA A 196 17.15 20.36 16.92
C ALA A 196 18.45 20.11 16.13
N PHE A 197 18.48 19.06 15.30
CA PHE A 197 19.58 18.76 14.40
C PHE A 197 19.76 19.82 13.31
N GLY A 198 18.66 20.33 12.76
CA GLY A 198 18.68 21.46 11.83
C GLY A 198 19.35 22.68 12.46
N CYS A 199 18.97 23.02 13.70
CA CYS A 199 19.59 24.12 14.44
C CYS A 199 21.10 23.94 14.68
N THR A 200 21.59 22.72 14.97
CA THR A 200 23.02 22.49 15.22
C THR A 200 23.89 22.61 13.97
N ILE A 201 23.32 22.33 12.79
CA ILE A 201 24.01 22.41 11.51
C ILE A 201 23.83 23.79 10.85
N GLY A 202 22.94 24.64 11.38
CA GLY A 202 22.62 25.94 10.81
C GLY A 202 21.61 25.88 9.65
N LEU A 203 20.80 24.82 9.61
CA LEU A 203 19.68 24.69 8.70
C LEU A 203 18.47 25.47 9.20
N THR A 204 17.81 26.22 8.31
CA THR A 204 16.54 26.88 8.65
C THR A 204 15.44 25.84 8.84
N ASP A 205 14.42 26.16 9.64
CA ASP A 205 13.29 25.24 9.87
C ASP A 205 12.57 24.87 8.56
N ALA A 206 12.47 25.83 7.62
CA ALA A 206 11.88 25.61 6.31
C ALA A 206 12.67 24.59 5.47
N VAL A 207 14.01 24.68 5.47
CA VAL A 207 14.87 23.73 4.73
C VAL A 207 14.88 22.37 5.42
N THR A 208 14.93 22.34 6.75
CA THR A 208 14.89 21.10 7.54
C THR A 208 13.57 20.35 7.32
N SER A 209 12.45 21.06 7.28
CA SER A 209 11.12 20.50 7.04
C SER A 209 10.96 19.95 5.62
N THR A 210 11.38 20.72 4.60
CA THR A 210 11.25 20.32 3.18
C THR A 210 12.20 19.19 2.78
N THR A 211 13.25 18.92 3.56
CA THR A 211 14.23 17.85 3.30
C THR A 211 14.02 16.66 4.22
N PHE A 212 14.47 16.73 5.47
CA PHE A 212 14.52 15.58 6.38
C PHE A 212 13.12 15.08 6.76
N VAL A 213 12.22 16.00 7.14
CA VAL A 213 10.88 15.63 7.59
C VAL A 213 10.04 15.14 6.42
N ALA A 214 10.01 15.90 5.32
CA ALA A 214 9.24 15.53 4.12
C ALA A 214 9.72 14.22 3.47
N LEU A 215 11.05 13.99 3.41
CA LEU A 215 11.61 12.75 2.89
C LEU A 215 11.30 11.58 3.83
N GLY A 216 11.42 11.78 5.13
CA GLY A 216 11.15 10.75 6.14
C GLY A 216 9.71 10.23 6.11
N THR A 217 8.73 11.09 5.84
CA THR A 217 7.31 10.69 5.72
C THR A 217 6.97 10.14 4.33
N SER A 218 7.55 10.69 3.27
CA SER A 218 7.16 10.33 1.89
C SER A 218 7.88 9.09 1.35
N LEU A 219 9.04 8.71 1.89
CA LEU A 219 9.77 7.51 1.45
C LEU A 219 8.98 6.21 1.74
N PRO A 220 8.46 5.98 2.96
CA PRO A 220 7.60 4.82 3.23
C PRO A 220 6.39 4.76 2.30
N ASP A 221 5.71 5.88 2.07
CA ASP A 221 4.58 5.97 1.13
C ASP A 221 5.00 5.63 -0.30
N THR A 222 6.19 6.06 -0.71
CA THR A 222 6.74 5.77 -2.04
C THR A 222 7.03 4.28 -2.19
N PHE A 223 7.61 3.63 -1.17
CA PHE A 223 7.86 2.19 -1.19
C PHE A 223 6.55 1.39 -1.17
N ALA A 224 5.59 1.76 -0.32
CA ALA A 224 4.28 1.13 -0.30
C ALA A 224 3.56 1.26 -1.65
N SER A 225 3.63 2.44 -2.29
CA SER A 225 3.07 2.67 -3.62
C SER A 225 3.78 1.86 -4.71
N LYS A 226 5.12 1.76 -4.64
CA LYS A 226 5.91 0.91 -5.55
C LYS A 226 5.50 -0.55 -5.44
N VAL A 227 5.43 -1.09 -4.22
CA VAL A 227 5.03 -2.48 -3.98
C VAL A 227 3.61 -2.72 -4.49
N ALA A 228 2.67 -1.81 -4.19
CA ALA A 228 1.30 -1.87 -4.71
C ALA A 228 1.27 -1.85 -6.25
N ALA A 229 2.08 -1.01 -6.90
CA ALA A 229 2.11 -0.91 -8.36
C ALA A 229 2.76 -2.13 -9.04
N ILE A 230 3.71 -2.81 -8.39
CA ILE A 230 4.34 -4.02 -8.92
C ILE A 230 3.40 -5.22 -8.79
N ASN A 231 2.65 -5.30 -7.69
CA ASN A 231 1.81 -6.44 -7.35
C ASN A 231 0.38 -6.34 -7.92
N ASP A 232 -0.05 -5.15 -8.34
CA ASP A 232 -1.37 -4.92 -8.93
C ASP A 232 -1.25 -4.72 -10.45
N LYS A 233 -1.97 -5.56 -11.22
CA LYS A 233 -2.00 -5.52 -12.69
C LYS A 233 -2.37 -4.14 -13.24
N TYR A 234 -3.24 -3.41 -12.54
CA TYR A 234 -3.74 -2.10 -12.96
C TYR A 234 -3.16 -0.94 -12.13
N ALA A 235 -2.39 -1.25 -11.08
CA ALA A 235 -1.84 -0.28 -10.13
C ALA A 235 -2.89 0.67 -9.51
N ASP A 236 -4.17 0.27 -9.49
CA ASP A 236 -5.25 1.05 -8.88
C ASP A 236 -4.96 1.28 -7.39
N SER A 237 -4.43 0.25 -6.72
CA SER A 237 -4.02 0.30 -5.33
C SER A 237 -2.93 1.36 -5.07
N SER A 238 -1.99 1.52 -6.00
CA SER A 238 -0.95 2.55 -5.90
C SER A 238 -1.52 3.96 -6.06
N ILE A 239 -2.50 4.15 -6.95
CA ILE A 239 -3.14 5.45 -7.16
C ILE A 239 -3.88 5.88 -5.90
N VAL A 240 -4.62 4.96 -5.27
CA VAL A 240 -5.33 5.22 -4.02
C VAL A 240 -4.34 5.55 -2.90
N ASN A 241 -3.21 4.85 -2.80
CA ASN A 241 -2.21 5.11 -1.77
C ASN A 241 -1.61 6.52 -1.90
N VAL A 242 -1.09 6.87 -3.09
CA VAL A 242 -0.48 8.20 -3.34
C VAL A 242 -1.50 9.34 -3.20
N THR A 243 -2.72 9.15 -3.70
CA THR A 243 -3.75 10.19 -3.62
C THR A 243 -4.27 10.35 -2.19
N GLY A 244 -4.49 9.23 -1.50
CA GLY A 244 -4.98 9.19 -0.14
C GLY A 244 -4.01 9.79 0.86
N SER A 245 -2.72 9.43 0.80
CA SER A 245 -1.72 9.97 1.72
C SER A 245 -1.54 11.49 1.57
N ASN A 246 -1.51 11.99 0.33
CA ASN A 246 -1.47 13.43 0.07
C ASN A 246 -2.73 14.16 0.55
N ALA A 247 -3.92 13.58 0.34
CA ALA A 247 -5.16 14.15 0.85
C ALA A 247 -5.16 14.22 2.38
N VAL A 248 -4.71 13.17 3.06
CA VAL A 248 -4.56 13.15 4.53
C VAL A 248 -3.57 14.22 4.99
N ASN A 249 -2.41 14.37 4.33
CA ASN A 249 -1.42 15.39 4.70
C ASN A 249 -1.98 16.81 4.60
N VAL A 250 -2.73 17.12 3.54
CA VAL A 250 -3.30 18.46 3.34
C VAL A 250 -4.52 18.69 4.24
N PHE A 251 -5.51 17.79 4.22
CA PHE A 251 -6.76 18.00 4.94
C PHE A 251 -6.65 17.70 6.43
N LEU A 252 -6.02 16.60 6.82
CA LEU A 252 -5.87 16.24 8.23
C LEU A 252 -4.60 16.85 8.83
N GLY A 253 -3.47 16.80 8.14
CA GLY A 253 -2.21 17.37 8.64
C GLY A 253 -2.29 18.88 8.82
N ILE A 254 -2.54 19.62 7.74
CA ILE A 254 -2.59 21.09 7.78
C ILE A 254 -3.99 21.58 8.22
N GLY A 255 -5.05 21.04 7.62
CA GLY A 255 -6.42 21.54 7.83
C GLY A 255 -6.92 21.40 9.26
N VAL A 256 -6.76 20.23 9.90
CA VAL A 256 -7.19 20.03 11.29
C VAL A 256 -6.33 20.84 12.26
N ALA A 257 -5.01 20.87 12.09
CA ALA A 257 -4.11 21.65 12.94
C ALA A 257 -4.46 23.15 12.90
N TRP A 258 -4.70 23.70 11.71
CA TRP A 258 -5.12 25.08 11.53
C TRP A 258 -6.49 25.36 12.15
N THR A 259 -7.45 24.43 12.00
CA THR A 259 -8.79 24.55 12.60
C THR A 259 -8.73 24.55 14.13
N ILE A 260 -7.90 23.69 14.73
CA ILE A 260 -7.71 23.68 16.18
C ILE A 260 -7.07 24.99 16.65
N ALA A 261 -6.02 25.45 15.98
CA ALA A 261 -5.34 26.70 16.34
C ALA A 261 -6.27 27.90 16.26
N THR A 262 -7.05 28.03 15.18
CA THR A 262 -8.02 29.12 15.02
C THR A 262 -9.10 29.12 16.09
N ILE A 263 -9.64 27.95 16.46
CA ILE A 263 -10.63 27.84 17.56
C ILE A 263 -10.01 28.28 18.89
N VAL A 264 -8.78 27.85 19.20
CA VAL A 264 -8.10 28.24 20.45
C VAL A 264 -7.88 29.75 20.53
N HIS A 265 -7.44 30.36 19.43
CA HIS A 265 -7.25 31.81 19.35
C HIS A 265 -8.57 32.57 19.45
N TRP A 266 -9.63 32.07 18.80
CA TRP A 266 -10.98 32.62 18.92
C TRP A 266 -11.48 32.62 20.37
N VAL A 267 -11.35 31.49 21.08
CA VAL A 267 -11.76 31.35 22.49
C VAL A 267 -10.96 32.27 23.42
N ARG A 268 -9.68 32.51 23.10
CA ARG A 268 -8.80 33.40 23.88
C ARG A 268 -8.95 34.88 23.52
N GLY A 269 -9.76 35.21 22.49
CA GLY A 269 -9.89 36.58 22.00
C GLY A 269 -8.62 37.13 21.34
N THR A 270 -7.71 36.27 20.88
CA THR A 270 -6.47 36.66 20.20
C THR A 270 -6.58 36.44 18.70
N THR A 271 -5.79 37.17 17.92
CA THR A 271 -5.71 36.97 16.47
C THR A 271 -4.70 35.86 16.15
N PHE A 272 -5.07 34.95 15.25
CA PHE A 272 -4.17 33.92 14.73
C PHE A 272 -3.55 34.42 13.43
N PHE A 273 -2.27 34.80 13.47
CA PHE A 273 -1.52 35.27 12.30
C PHE A 273 -0.44 34.25 11.93
N VAL A 274 -0.45 33.79 10.69
CA VAL A 274 0.53 32.84 10.15
C VAL A 274 1.23 33.49 8.96
N PRO A 275 2.53 33.85 9.08
CA PRO A 275 3.27 34.43 7.96
C PRO A 275 3.47 33.38 6.86
N ALA A 276 3.20 33.73 5.61
CA ALA A 276 3.35 32.83 4.47
C ALA A 276 4.83 32.50 4.15
N GLY A 277 5.76 33.39 4.50
CA GLY A 277 7.20 33.20 4.26
C GLY A 277 7.51 32.86 2.80
N SER A 278 8.39 31.88 2.60
CA SER A 278 8.86 31.36 1.32
C SER A 278 7.90 30.36 0.63
N LEU A 279 6.67 30.20 1.16
CA LEU A 279 5.73 29.20 0.67
C LEU A 279 5.32 29.47 -0.78
N GLY A 280 5.06 30.73 -1.14
CA GLY A 280 4.64 31.10 -2.49
C GLY A 280 5.68 30.74 -3.55
N PHE A 281 6.95 31.04 -3.27
CA PHE A 281 8.08 30.67 -4.12
C PHE A 281 8.18 29.14 -4.26
N SER A 282 8.17 28.42 -3.14
CA SER A 282 8.32 26.96 -3.11
C SER A 282 7.20 26.25 -3.87
N VAL A 283 5.94 26.63 -3.63
CA VAL A 283 4.78 26.06 -4.33
C VAL A 283 4.84 26.32 -5.83
N THR A 284 5.28 27.51 -6.24
CA THR A 284 5.36 27.85 -7.66
C THR A 284 6.42 27.02 -8.39
N ILE A 285 7.63 26.88 -7.83
CA ILE A 285 8.68 26.02 -8.41
C ILE A 285 8.22 24.56 -8.45
N PHE A 286 7.57 24.07 -7.38
CA PHE A 286 7.00 22.73 -7.35
C PHE A 286 5.98 22.52 -8.49
N CYS A 287 5.05 23.46 -8.69
CA CYS A 287 4.07 23.39 -9.77
C CYS A 287 4.72 23.37 -11.16
N ILE A 288 5.76 24.18 -11.41
CA ILE A 288 6.50 24.18 -12.68
C ILE A 288 7.14 22.81 -12.91
N PHE A 289 7.83 22.26 -11.91
CA PHE A 289 8.49 20.95 -12.03
C PHE A 289 7.49 19.81 -12.13
N ALA A 290 6.35 19.88 -11.45
CA ALA A 290 5.27 18.92 -11.57
C ALA A 290 4.69 18.91 -13.00
N VAL A 291 4.49 20.08 -13.62
CA VAL A 291 4.05 20.16 -15.02
C VAL A 291 5.08 19.53 -15.95
N ILE A 292 6.37 19.83 -15.78
CA ILE A 292 7.45 19.21 -16.55
C ILE A 292 7.42 17.68 -16.39
N ALA A 293 7.27 17.19 -15.15
CA ALA A 293 7.22 15.77 -14.86
C ALA A 293 6.01 15.09 -15.51
N ILE A 294 4.82 15.68 -15.41
CA ILE A 294 3.59 15.18 -16.04
C ILE A 294 3.74 15.14 -17.56
N VAL A 295 4.26 16.21 -18.18
CA VAL A 295 4.50 16.25 -19.62
C VAL A 295 5.46 15.13 -20.05
N LEU A 296 6.55 14.91 -19.31
CA LEU A 296 7.48 13.82 -19.61
C LEU A 296 6.84 12.44 -19.44
N LEU A 297 6.00 12.24 -18.42
CA LEU A 297 5.25 10.99 -18.24
C LEU A 297 4.25 10.75 -19.38
N ILE A 298 3.54 11.79 -19.83
CA ILE A 298 2.62 11.71 -20.97
C ILE A 298 3.40 11.42 -22.27
N LEU A 299 4.54 12.08 -22.48
CA LEU A 299 5.40 11.82 -23.63
C LEU A 299 5.92 10.38 -23.64
N ARG A 300 6.27 9.84 -22.47
CA ARG A 300 6.71 8.45 -22.31
C ARG A 300 5.63 7.43 -22.70
N ARG A 301 4.35 7.75 -22.47
CA ARG A 301 3.22 6.90 -22.88
C ARG A 301 3.10 6.78 -24.40
N LYS A 302 3.68 7.69 -25.19
CA LYS A 302 3.64 7.60 -26.65
C LYS A 302 4.47 6.40 -27.15
N PRO A 303 3.98 5.64 -28.15
CA PRO A 303 4.69 4.48 -28.69
C PRO A 303 6.12 4.78 -29.16
N ALA A 304 6.33 5.98 -29.73
CA ALA A 304 7.63 6.44 -30.22
C ALA A 304 8.72 6.56 -29.14
N MET A 305 8.33 6.82 -27.88
CA MET A 305 9.26 7.10 -26.77
C MET A 305 9.39 5.94 -25.79
N GLY A 306 8.72 4.81 -26.03
CA GLY A 306 8.84 3.61 -25.21
C GLY A 306 7.52 2.89 -24.91
N GLY A 307 6.37 3.53 -25.11
CA GLY A 307 5.04 2.89 -25.10
C GLY A 307 4.67 2.14 -23.81
N GLY A 308 5.29 2.47 -22.67
CA GLY A 308 5.09 1.76 -21.41
C GLY A 308 4.24 2.55 -20.42
N GLU A 309 3.22 1.91 -19.85
CA GLU A 309 2.37 2.49 -18.79
C GLU A 309 2.96 2.28 -17.39
N LEU A 310 3.53 1.11 -17.11
CA LEU A 310 4.24 0.78 -15.87
C LEU A 310 5.70 0.40 -16.15
N GLY A 311 6.64 1.33 -15.96
CA GLY A 311 8.07 1.02 -15.98
C GLY A 311 8.71 0.88 -17.38
N GLY A 312 7.96 0.53 -18.43
CA GLY A 312 8.40 0.46 -19.84
C GLY A 312 9.54 -0.53 -20.13
N LEU A 313 9.50 -1.24 -21.25
CA LEU A 313 10.49 -2.31 -21.55
C LEU A 313 11.93 -1.81 -21.66
N LYS A 314 12.14 -0.53 -22.03
CA LYS A 314 13.48 0.03 -22.23
C LYS A 314 14.08 0.48 -20.90
N ILE A 315 14.83 -0.43 -20.27
CA ILE A 315 15.49 -0.21 -18.98
C ILE A 315 16.31 1.10 -18.93
N GLY A 316 16.99 1.47 -20.03
CA GLY A 316 17.78 2.70 -20.10
C GLY A 316 16.96 3.98 -19.99
N ILE A 317 15.77 4.03 -20.60
CA ILE A 317 14.88 5.20 -20.54
C ILE A 317 14.25 5.32 -19.15
N LYS A 318 13.93 4.19 -18.50
CA LYS A 318 13.43 4.15 -17.12
C LYS A 318 14.43 4.80 -16.17
N TRP A 319 15.69 4.38 -16.21
CA TRP A 319 16.74 4.93 -15.36
C TRP A 319 17.04 6.39 -15.66
N ALA A 320 17.12 6.77 -16.95
CA ALA A 320 17.33 8.16 -17.33
C ALA A 320 16.24 9.10 -16.79
N LEU A 321 14.96 8.72 -16.89
CA LEU A 321 13.84 9.50 -16.34
C LEU A 321 13.85 9.52 -14.80
N SER A 322 14.19 8.40 -14.16
CA SER A 322 14.31 8.34 -12.70
C SER A 322 15.39 9.28 -12.18
N ILE A 323 16.57 9.29 -12.84
CA ILE A 323 17.67 10.21 -12.52
C ILE A 323 17.23 11.65 -12.76
N PHE A 324 16.54 11.92 -13.87
CA PHE A 324 16.04 13.27 -14.18
C PHE A 324 15.05 13.78 -13.12
N PHE A 325 14.09 12.95 -12.68
CA PHE A 325 13.16 13.33 -11.61
C PHE A 325 13.85 13.54 -10.27
N PHE A 326 14.85 12.72 -9.95
CA PHE A 326 15.68 12.94 -8.77
C PHE A 326 16.44 14.26 -8.85
N THR A 327 17.01 14.60 -10.02
CA THR A 327 17.68 15.89 -10.24
C THR A 327 16.70 17.07 -10.15
N LEU A 328 15.47 16.95 -10.64
CA LEU A 328 14.44 17.98 -10.45
C LEU A 328 14.12 18.20 -8.97
N TRP A 329 13.99 17.12 -8.19
CA TRP A 329 13.79 17.22 -6.75
C TRP A 329 14.98 17.89 -6.04
N MET A 330 16.22 17.49 -6.36
CA MET A 330 17.43 18.13 -5.83
C MET A 330 17.50 19.62 -6.18
N THR A 331 17.12 19.97 -7.41
CA THR A 331 17.06 21.36 -7.87
C THR A 331 15.99 22.14 -7.11
N TYR A 332 14.83 21.53 -6.84
CA TYR A 332 13.77 22.14 -6.04
C TYR A 332 14.26 22.45 -4.62
N VAL A 333 14.88 21.47 -3.95
CA VAL A 333 15.45 21.65 -2.61
C VAL A 333 16.52 22.75 -2.63
N LEU A 334 17.38 22.77 -3.64
CA LEU A 334 18.43 23.79 -3.76
C LEU A 334 17.84 25.20 -3.93
N LEU A 335 16.89 25.40 -4.85
CA LEU A 335 16.30 26.70 -5.11
C LEU A 335 15.51 27.21 -3.91
N THR A 336 14.71 26.35 -3.28
CA THR A 336 13.96 26.71 -2.05
C THR A 336 14.90 27.01 -0.88
N SER A 337 16.03 26.32 -0.79
CA SER A 337 17.05 26.65 0.22
C SER A 337 17.70 27.99 -0.05
N LEU A 338 18.12 28.26 -1.30
CA LEU A 338 18.74 29.54 -1.67
C LEU A 338 17.83 30.74 -1.40
N GLU A 339 16.52 30.59 -1.62
CA GLU A 339 15.55 31.65 -1.30
C GLU A 339 15.40 31.84 0.21
N ASN A 340 15.30 30.74 0.98
CA ASN A 340 15.21 30.82 2.45
C ASN A 340 16.46 31.44 3.10
N TYR A 341 17.64 31.32 2.47
CA TYR A 341 18.88 31.98 2.89
C TYR A 341 19.09 33.37 2.27
N CYS A 342 18.08 33.92 1.59
CA CYS A 342 18.11 35.22 0.94
C CYS A 342 19.22 35.39 -0.12
N HIS A 343 19.72 34.28 -0.70
CA HIS A 343 20.66 34.32 -1.81
C HIS A 343 19.98 34.64 -3.14
N ILE A 344 18.72 34.24 -3.28
CA ILE A 344 17.85 34.63 -4.39
C ILE A 344 16.62 35.33 -3.84
N VAL A 345 16.11 36.30 -4.60
CA VAL A 345 14.89 37.02 -4.25
C VAL A 345 13.72 36.19 -4.76
N GLY A 346 12.88 35.71 -3.83
CA GLY A 346 11.58 35.14 -4.17
C GLY A 346 10.67 36.18 -4.83
N PHE A 347 9.74 35.74 -5.66
CA PHE A 347 8.81 36.61 -6.37
C PHE A 347 7.46 36.71 -5.66
#